data_AF-A0A929HGW3-F1
#
_entry.id   AF-A0A929HGW3-F1
#
_cell.length_a   1.000
_cell.length_b   1.000
_cell.length_c   1.000
_cell.angle_alpha   90.00
_cell.angle_beta   90.00
_cell.angle_gamma   90.00
#
_symmetry.space_group_name_H-M   'P 1'
#
loop_
_entity.id
_entity.type
_entity.pdbx_description
1 polymer ?
#
loop_
_entity_poly.entity_id
_entity_poly.type
_entity_poly.pdbx_seq_one_letter_code
_entity_poly.pdbx_strand_id
1 'polypeptide(L)'
;MQVMTRVIETRPQTPGSVLVKGKRPLRLLAIVHDLNQDPSWREEWIASALDRILAEAETRRLRSIALPFLGTVHGSLEKQRFVVLLRDALERNPAIHLERLWLVVPDGTRSKILDILESNSQG
;
A
#
# COMPACT_ATOMS: atom_id res chain seq x y z
N MET A 1 -14.45 -0.15 35.32
CA MET A 1 -14.84 -0.67 34.00
C MET A 1 -13.65 -1.44 33.43
N GLN A 2 -13.61 -2.76 33.65
CA GLN A 2 -12.52 -3.62 33.16
C GLN A 2 -12.73 -3.87 31.67
N VAL A 3 -11.86 -3.33 30.81
CA VAL A 3 -11.72 -3.81 29.44
C VAL A 3 -10.61 -4.85 29.44
N MET A 4 -10.93 -6.06 29.92
CA MET A 4 -10.20 -7.24 29.50
C MET A 4 -10.93 -7.85 28.30
N THR A 5 -10.17 -8.43 27.37
CA THR A 5 -10.41 -9.76 26.74
C THR A 5 -10.15 -9.74 25.24
N ARG A 6 -8.86 -9.92 24.91
CA ARG A 6 -8.28 -10.69 23.80
C ARG A 6 -6.98 -10.02 23.37
N VAL A 7 -5.91 -10.30 24.13
CA VAL A 7 -4.59 -10.39 23.51
C VAL A 7 -4.68 -11.59 22.57
N ILE A 8 -5.22 -11.35 21.38
CA ILE A 8 -4.96 -12.23 20.24
C ILE A 8 -3.44 -12.25 20.16
N GLU A 9 -2.84 -13.43 20.06
CA GLU A 9 -1.43 -13.61 19.74
C GLU A 9 -1.14 -13.03 18.34
N THR A 10 -1.26 -11.72 18.19
CA THR A 10 -0.83 -11.00 17.00
C THR A 10 0.67 -10.96 17.10
N ARG A 11 1.32 -11.97 16.52
CA ARG A 11 2.76 -11.88 16.24
C ARG A 11 2.97 -10.56 15.51
N PRO A 12 3.81 -9.66 16.05
CA PRO A 12 4.07 -8.38 15.40
C PRO A 12 4.54 -8.65 13.99
N GLN A 13 3.91 -7.98 13.04
CA GLN A 13 4.29 -8.07 11.64
C GLN A 13 5.38 -7.05 11.36
N THR A 14 6.34 -7.40 10.52
CA THR A 14 7.43 -6.49 10.17
C THR A 14 6.87 -5.34 9.33
N PRO A 15 7.11 -4.07 9.69
CA PRO A 15 6.78 -2.94 8.81
C PRO A 15 7.47 -3.08 7.45
N GLY A 16 6.78 -2.65 6.39
CA GLY A 16 7.18 -2.87 5.00
C GLY A 16 6.90 -4.27 4.48
N SER A 17 6.37 -5.19 5.29
CA SER A 17 5.91 -6.50 4.81
C SER A 17 4.48 -6.46 4.26
N VAL A 18 4.10 -7.53 3.53
CA VAL A 18 2.75 -7.73 3.02
C VAL A 18 2.27 -9.11 3.46
N LEU A 19 1.13 -9.14 4.12
CA LEU A 19 0.45 -10.37 4.48
C LEU A 19 -0.58 -10.75 3.41
N VAL A 20 -0.52 -11.99 2.93
CA VAL A 20 -1.55 -12.52 2.05
C VAL A 20 -2.63 -13.22 2.87
N LYS A 21 -3.89 -12.83 2.67
CA LYS A 21 -5.04 -13.44 3.34
C LYS A 21 -6.15 -13.79 2.36
N GLY A 22 -6.82 -14.91 2.64
CA GLY A 22 -7.95 -15.38 1.85
C GLY A 22 -7.52 -15.99 0.52
N LYS A 23 -8.51 -16.54 -0.18
CA LYS A 23 -8.35 -17.05 -1.56
C LYS A 23 -9.29 -16.32 -2.52
N ARG A 24 -10.52 -16.05 -2.07
CA ARG A 24 -11.57 -15.33 -2.82
C ARG A 24 -12.46 -14.53 -1.86
N PRO A 25 -12.35 -13.19 -1.81
CA PRO A 25 -11.31 -12.39 -2.46
C PRO A 25 -9.94 -12.65 -1.83
N LEU A 26 -8.89 -12.63 -2.65
CA LEU A 26 -7.50 -12.56 -2.20
C LEU A 26 -7.22 -11.15 -1.68
N ARG A 27 -6.57 -11.02 -0.52
CA ARG A 27 -6.21 -9.74 0.07
C ARG A 27 -4.71 -9.67 0.32
N LEU A 28 -4.09 -8.58 -0.12
CA LEU A 28 -2.71 -8.21 0.19
C LEU A 28 -2.76 -7.10 1.24
N LEU A 29 -2.33 -7.40 2.47
CA LEU A 29 -2.40 -6.49 3.60
C LEU A 29 -1.01 -5.91 3.86
N ALA A 30 -0.78 -4.68 3.41
CA ALA A 30 0.45 -3.95 3.66
C ALA A 30 0.57 -3.53 5.12
N ILE A 31 1.71 -3.80 5.73
CA ILE A 31 2.03 -3.40 7.10
C ILE A 31 2.90 -2.15 7.03
N VAL A 32 2.27 -0.98 7.19
CA VAL A 32 2.96 0.33 7.06
C VAL A 32 3.01 1.13 8.35
N HIS A 33 2.50 0.55 9.44
CA HIS A 33 2.52 1.16 10.77
C HIS A 33 3.16 0.24 11.82
N ASP A 34 3.96 0.84 12.69
CA ASP A 34 4.44 0.26 13.96
C ASP A 34 4.04 1.20 15.09
N LEU A 35 3.11 0.75 15.94
CA LEU A 35 2.57 1.57 17.04
C LEU A 35 3.58 1.75 18.20
N ASN A 36 4.70 1.03 18.18
CA ASN A 36 5.77 1.20 19.17
C ASN A 36 6.80 2.26 18.74
N GLN A 37 6.64 2.85 17.55
CA GLN A 37 7.53 3.90 17.05
C GLN A 37 6.78 5.22 16.88
N ASP A 38 7.52 6.32 17.02
CA ASP A 38 7.05 7.67 16.76
C ASP A 38 8.01 8.37 15.78
N PRO A 39 7.56 8.76 14.56
CA PRO A 39 6.22 8.53 14.01
C PRO A 39 5.92 7.05 13.81
N SER A 40 4.63 6.68 13.89
CA SER A 40 4.18 5.29 13.72
C SER A 40 4.35 4.74 12.31
N TRP A 41 4.95 5.52 11.40
CA TRP A 41 5.11 5.19 9.99
C TRP A 41 6.47 5.71 9.49
N ARG A 42 6.99 5.07 8.45
CA ARG A 42 8.17 5.55 7.72
C ARG A 42 7.96 5.37 6.24
N GLU A 43 8.51 6.29 5.45
CA GLU A 43 8.43 6.23 3.99
C GLU A 43 9.02 4.93 3.43
N GLU A 44 10.14 4.48 3.99
CA GLU A 44 10.81 3.22 3.63
C GLU A 44 9.90 1.98 3.79
N TRP A 45 8.97 2.00 4.77
CA TRP A 45 8.02 0.91 4.97
C TRP A 45 6.92 0.94 3.90
N ILE A 46 6.47 2.11 3.50
CA ILE A 46 5.51 2.25 2.40
C ILE A 46 6.15 1.80 1.08
N ALA A 47 7.37 2.25 0.79
CA ALA A 47 8.11 1.85 -0.40
C ALA A 47 8.32 0.33 -0.46
N SER A 48 8.80 -0.28 0.64
CA SER A 48 9.00 -1.72 0.70
C SER A 48 7.68 -2.50 0.57
N ALA A 49 6.58 -2.00 1.15
CA ALA A 49 5.28 -2.63 1.00
C ALA A 49 4.78 -2.58 -0.45
N LEU A 50 5.01 -1.48 -1.18
CA LEU A 50 4.67 -1.36 -2.60
C LEU A 50 5.43 -2.39 -3.45
N ASP A 51 6.75 -2.48 -3.27
CA ASP A 51 7.57 -3.47 -3.98
C ASP A 51 7.05 -4.90 -3.73
N ARG A 52 6.71 -5.22 -2.48
CA ARG A 52 6.18 -6.55 -2.12
C ARG A 52 4.78 -6.81 -2.65
N ILE A 53 3.91 -5.80 -2.72
CA ILE A 53 2.58 -5.95 -3.32
C ILE A 53 2.73 -6.35 -4.79
N LEU A 54 3.60 -5.65 -5.53
CA LEU A 54 3.82 -5.91 -6.95
C LEU A 54 4.45 -7.29 -7.17
N ALA A 55 5.46 -7.65 -6.37
CA ALA A 55 6.07 -8.99 -6.42
C ALA A 55 5.07 -10.11 -6.11
N GLU A 56 4.17 -9.91 -5.15
CA GLU A 56 3.16 -10.90 -4.79
C GLU A 56 2.08 -11.02 -5.86
N ALA A 57 1.70 -9.90 -6.49
CA ALA A 57 0.78 -9.89 -7.61
C ALA A 57 1.36 -10.67 -8.81
N GLU A 58 2.63 -10.45 -9.13
CA GLU A 58 3.33 -11.12 -10.22
C GLU A 58 3.50 -12.62 -9.95
N THR A 59 3.98 -12.99 -8.75
CA THR A 59 4.16 -14.39 -8.33
C THR A 59 2.85 -15.18 -8.43
N ARG A 60 1.73 -14.55 -8.11
CA ARG A 60 0.39 -15.16 -8.17
C ARG A 60 -0.30 -14.98 -9.52
N ARG A 61 0.36 -14.34 -10.48
CA ARG A 61 -0.15 -14.04 -11.82
C ARG A 61 -1.49 -13.29 -11.80
N LEU A 62 -1.62 -12.35 -10.87
CA LEU A 62 -2.81 -11.50 -10.79
C LEU A 62 -2.80 -10.51 -11.94
N ARG A 63 -3.89 -10.48 -12.72
CA ARG A 63 -4.04 -9.51 -13.81
C ARG A 63 -4.43 -8.11 -13.35
N SER A 64 -4.98 -8.00 -12.15
CA SER A 64 -5.42 -6.71 -11.63
C SER A 64 -5.37 -6.66 -10.11
N ILE A 65 -4.94 -5.52 -9.57
CA ILE A 65 -5.02 -5.20 -8.14
C ILE A 65 -5.74 -3.87 -7.93
N ALA A 66 -6.46 -3.76 -6.81
CA ALA A 66 -6.98 -2.50 -6.32
C ALA A 66 -6.14 -2.08 -5.11
N LEU A 67 -5.58 -0.87 -5.16
CA LEU A 67 -4.64 -0.35 -4.18
C LEU A 67 -5.18 0.98 -3.62
N PRO A 68 -5.48 1.09 -2.33
CA PRO A 68 -5.71 2.39 -1.71
C PRO A 68 -4.38 3.13 -1.51
N PHE A 69 -4.45 4.44 -1.27
CA PHE A 69 -3.29 5.21 -0.80
C PHE A 69 -2.77 4.64 0.53
N LEU A 70 -1.53 4.16 0.55
CA LEU A 70 -0.91 3.61 1.76
C LEU A 70 -0.26 4.74 2.57
N GLY A 71 -0.40 4.66 3.88
CA GLY A 71 0.25 5.61 4.79
C GLY A 71 -0.29 7.04 4.74
N THR A 72 -1.40 7.32 4.04
CA THR A 72 -1.97 8.68 3.93
C THR A 72 -3.16 8.96 4.86
N VAL A 73 -3.69 7.94 5.53
CA VAL A 73 -4.86 8.09 6.44
C VAL A 73 -4.42 8.27 7.89
N HIS A 74 -3.47 7.46 8.35
CA HIS A 74 -2.93 7.51 9.71
C HIS A 74 -1.44 7.88 9.74
N GLY A 75 -0.76 7.79 8.60
CA GLY A 75 0.52 8.45 8.38
C GLY A 75 0.24 9.78 7.71
N SER A 76 0.97 10.82 8.08
CA SER A 76 0.82 12.14 7.47
C SER A 76 1.47 12.20 6.07
N LEU A 77 1.57 11.08 5.37
CA LEU A 77 2.16 11.02 4.03
C LEU A 77 1.25 11.78 3.05
N GLU A 78 1.83 12.72 2.33
CA GLU A 78 1.14 13.43 1.26
C GLU A 78 0.85 12.51 0.08
N LYS A 79 -0.31 12.70 -0.57
CA LYS A 79 -0.72 11.87 -1.71
C LYS A 79 0.23 12.01 -2.90
N GLN A 80 0.78 13.21 -3.10
CA GLN A 80 1.82 13.49 -4.08
C GLN A 80 3.04 12.61 -3.82
N ARG A 81 3.50 12.55 -2.55
CA ARG A 81 4.64 11.71 -2.19
C ARG A 81 4.35 10.23 -2.40
N PHE A 82 3.14 9.77 -2.05
CA PHE A 82 2.71 8.41 -2.36
C PHE A 82 2.78 8.09 -3.86
N VAL A 83 2.33 9.00 -4.74
CA VAL A 83 2.36 8.81 -6.20
C VAL A 83 3.80 8.65 -6.70
N VAL A 84 4.75 9.43 -6.17
CA VAL A 84 6.18 9.26 -6.49
C VAL A 84 6.67 7.88 -6.08
N LEU A 85 6.41 7.44 -4.84
CA LEU A 85 6.82 6.11 -4.37
C LEU A 85 6.20 4.97 -5.18
N LEU A 86 4.94 5.14 -5.59
CA LEU A 86 4.24 4.19 -6.45
C LEU A 86 4.90 4.12 -7.83
N ARG A 87 5.25 5.27 -8.44
CA ARG A 87 5.96 5.31 -9.72
C ARG A 87 7.30 4.59 -9.63
N ASP A 88 8.10 4.94 -8.62
CA ASP A 88 9.42 4.31 -8.44
C ASP A 88 9.30 2.80 -8.22
N ALA A 89 8.27 2.33 -7.50
CA ALA A 89 8.01 0.91 -7.32
C ALA A 89 7.60 0.22 -8.64
N LEU A 90 6.76 0.85 -9.46
CA LEU A 90 6.38 0.32 -10.78
C LEU A 90 7.58 0.24 -11.73
N GLU A 91 8.47 1.24 -11.71
CA GLU A 91 9.70 1.26 -12.51
C GLU A 91 10.68 0.16 -12.09
N ARG A 92 10.84 -0.08 -10.78
CA ARG A 92 11.70 -1.15 -10.25
C ARG A 92 11.16 -2.55 -10.46
N ASN A 93 9.84 -2.70 -10.59
CA ASN A 93 9.16 -4.00 -10.66
C ASN A 93 8.37 -4.12 -11.97
N PRO A 94 9.05 -4.31 -13.12
CA PRO A 94 8.36 -4.54 -14.39
C PRO A 94 7.51 -5.81 -14.31
N ALA A 95 6.22 -5.67 -14.57
CA ALA A 95 5.27 -6.77 -14.48
C ALA A 95 5.05 -7.45 -15.84
N ILE A 96 4.92 -8.78 -15.83
CA ILE A 96 4.54 -9.58 -17.00
C ILE A 96 3.06 -9.95 -16.92
N HIS A 97 2.58 -10.27 -15.71
CA HIS A 97 1.22 -10.72 -15.47
C HIS A 97 0.29 -9.63 -14.94
N LEU A 98 0.81 -8.65 -14.19
CA LEU A 98 -0.01 -7.56 -13.67
C LEU A 98 -0.28 -6.50 -14.74
N GLU A 99 -1.46 -6.57 -15.35
CA GLU A 99 -1.89 -5.67 -16.43
C GLU A 99 -2.49 -4.37 -15.91
N ARG A 100 -3.13 -4.38 -14.73
CA ARG A 100 -3.92 -3.25 -14.22
C ARG A 100 -3.73 -2.99 -12.72
N LEU A 101 -3.43 -1.75 -12.38
CA LEU A 101 -3.45 -1.24 -11.01
C LEU A 101 -4.53 -0.17 -10.89
N TRP A 102 -5.53 -0.42 -10.04
CA TRP A 102 -6.61 0.52 -9.77
C TRP A 102 -6.31 1.27 -8.47
N LEU A 103 -6.05 2.57 -8.56
CA LEU A 103 -5.91 3.41 -7.37
C LEU A 103 -7.29 3.72 -6.80
N VAL A 104 -7.57 3.20 -5.60
CA VAL A 104 -8.85 3.41 -4.90
C VAL A 104 -8.78 4.74 -4.16
N VAL A 105 -9.63 5.68 -4.57
CA VAL A 105 -9.64 7.05 -4.04
C VAL A 105 -10.97 7.33 -3.33
N PRO A 106 -10.98 8.16 -2.27
CA PRO A 106 -12.23 8.59 -1.65
C PRO A 106 -13.12 9.36 -2.62
N ASP A 107 -14.44 9.23 -2.45
CA ASP A 107 -15.42 9.96 -3.25
C ASP A 107 -15.19 11.48 -3.19
N GLY A 108 -15.47 12.16 -4.31
CA GLY A 108 -15.25 13.60 -4.44
C GLY A 108 -13.79 14.05 -4.56
N THR A 109 -12.80 13.14 -4.48
CA THR A 109 -11.37 13.50 -4.61
C THR A 109 -10.77 13.19 -5.98
N ARG A 110 -11.51 12.55 -6.89
CA ARG A 110 -11.01 12.06 -8.19
C ARG A 110 -10.25 13.11 -8.99
N SER A 111 -10.82 14.30 -9.22
CA SER A 111 -10.19 15.34 -10.05
C SER A 111 -8.81 15.72 -9.51
N LYS A 112 -8.71 16.00 -8.21
CA LYS A 112 -7.44 16.35 -7.56
C LYS A 112 -6.39 15.26 -7.66
N ILE A 113 -6.80 13.98 -7.60
CA ILE A 113 -5.86 12.86 -7.75
C ILE A 113 -5.39 12.73 -9.21
N LEU A 114 -6.28 12.96 -10.18
CA LEU A 114 -5.89 12.97 -11.59
C LEU A 114 -4.85 14.07 -11.86
N ASP A 115 -5.07 15.28 -11.34
CA ASP A 115 -4.11 16.39 -11.47
C ASP A 115 -2.71 16.00 -10.92
N ILE A 116 -2.68 15.30 -9.78
CA ILE A 116 -1.43 14.80 -9.17
C ILE A 116 -0.78 13.75 -10.08
N LEU A 117 -1.54 12.80 -10.61
CA LEU A 117 -1.01 11.75 -11.49
C LEU A 117 -0.45 12.33 -12.78
N GLU A 118 -1.19 13.24 -13.44
CA GLU A 118 -0.77 13.88 -14.69
C GLU A 118 0.50 14.72 -14.52
N SER A 119 0.63 15.42 -13.40
CA SER A 119 1.82 16.22 -13.08
C SER A 119 3.06 15.35 -12.83
N ASN A 120 2.89 14.07 -12.48
CA ASN A 120 3.99 13.15 -12.17
C ASN A 120 4.28 12.12 -13.29
N SER A 121 3.50 12.13 -14.38
CA SER A 121 3.68 11.27 -15.56
C SER A 121 4.50 11.89 -16.70
N GLN A 122 4.87 13.17 -16.60
CA GLN A 122 5.60 13.93 -17.63
C GLN A 122 7.13 13.99 -17.39
N GLY A 123 7.71 12.93 -16.81
CA GLY A 123 9.13 12.84 -16.47
C GLY A 123 9.85 11.72 -17.19
#